data_AF-A0A9E2LX13-F1
#
_entry.id   AF-A0A9E2LX13-F1
#
_cell.length_a   1.000
_cell.length_b   1.000
_cell.length_c   1.000
_cell.angle_alpha   90.00
_cell.angle_beta   90.00
_cell.angle_gamma   90.00
#
_symmetry.space_group_name_H-M   'P 1'
#
loop_
_entity.id
_entity.type
_entity.pdbx_description
1 polymer ?
#
loop_
_entity_poly.entity_id
_entity_poly.type
_entity_poly.pdbx_seq_one_letter_code
_entity_poly.pdbx_strand_id
1 'polypeptide(L)'
;SDLQSQIGSDLQSQIGSDLQSQIGSGEKNGLDLSGVKVISLAKQHGSDGPPERVFLPGVKEPLPILPGSREMFILVRLRDEAHRFANRARTRRQEKTFSSRLSEVPGLGPKRVTTLLTAFGSVERIRTADPAEIAKAGHFSLDLAQKILAFLNA
;
A
#
# COMPACT_ATOMS: atom_id res chain seq x y z
N SER A 1 6.97 27.72 -20.58
CA SER A 1 5.73 27.82 -19.79
C SER A 1 4.75 26.71 -20.14
N ASP A 2 4.61 26.35 -21.42
CA ASP A 2 3.45 25.59 -21.91
C ASP A 2 3.46 24.10 -21.53
N LEU A 3 4.65 23.48 -21.42
CA LEU A 3 4.78 22.08 -21.00
C LEU A 3 4.38 21.83 -19.53
N GLN A 4 4.67 22.76 -18.62
CA GLN A 4 4.25 22.62 -17.21
C GLN A 4 2.75 22.87 -17.03
N SER A 5 2.17 23.74 -17.88
CA SER A 5 0.72 23.95 -17.95
C SER A 5 -0.01 22.70 -18.46
N GLN A 6 0.53 22.07 -19.51
CA GLN A 6 -0.03 20.85 -20.11
C GLN A 6 0.06 19.64 -19.16
N ILE A 7 1.22 19.42 -18.52
CA ILE A 7 1.39 18.35 -17.51
C ILE A 7 0.45 18.58 -16.33
N GLY A 8 0.25 19.83 -15.92
CA GLY A 8 -0.75 20.19 -14.91
C GLY A 8 -2.15 19.79 -15.33
N SER A 9 -2.59 20.19 -16.52
CA SER A 9 -3.91 19.86 -17.11
C SER A 9 -4.18 18.36 -17.16
N ASP A 10 -3.19 17.57 -17.59
CA ASP A 10 -3.37 16.13 -17.80
C ASP A 10 -3.45 15.36 -16.47
N LEU A 11 -2.60 15.72 -15.49
CA LEU A 11 -2.71 15.21 -14.12
C LEU A 11 -4.04 15.63 -13.46
N GLN A 12 -4.53 16.84 -13.74
CA GLN A 12 -5.79 17.37 -13.21
C GLN A 12 -7.01 16.60 -13.76
N SER A 13 -7.00 16.28 -15.05
CA SER A 13 -8.06 15.47 -15.67
C SER A 13 -8.09 14.05 -15.11
N GLN A 14 -6.91 13.47 -14.83
CA GLN A 14 -6.78 12.13 -14.28
C GLN A 14 -7.26 12.03 -12.83
N ILE A 15 -6.94 13.01 -11.98
CA ILE A 15 -7.37 13.02 -10.57
C ILE A 15 -8.89 13.18 -10.46
N GLY A 16 -9.51 14.03 -11.29
CA GLY A 16 -10.95 14.24 -11.29
C GLY A 16 -11.74 12.98 -11.69
N SER A 17 -11.31 12.28 -12.75
CA SER A 17 -11.93 11.03 -13.19
C SER A 17 -11.72 9.89 -12.19
N ASP A 18 -10.52 9.78 -11.61
CA ASP A 18 -10.19 8.76 -10.61
C ASP A 18 -11.02 8.93 -9.34
N LEU A 19 -11.33 10.17 -8.92
CA LEU A 19 -12.20 10.37 -7.75
C LEU A 19 -13.64 9.97 -7.99
N GLN A 20 -14.21 10.36 -9.14
CA GLN A 20 -15.58 9.99 -9.48
C GLN A 20 -15.73 8.46 -9.51
N SER A 21 -14.71 7.78 -10.06
CA SER A 21 -14.61 6.32 -10.08
C SER A 21 -14.50 5.72 -8.67
N GLN A 22 -13.66 6.29 -7.80
CA GLN A 22 -13.48 5.80 -6.43
C GLN A 22 -14.75 5.96 -5.58
N ILE A 23 -15.46 7.09 -5.68
CA ILE A 23 -16.74 7.30 -5.00
C ILE A 23 -17.76 6.24 -5.45
N GLY A 24 -17.89 6.04 -6.75
CA GLY A 24 -18.76 4.99 -7.30
C GLY A 24 -18.36 3.57 -6.87
N SER A 25 -17.07 3.31 -6.64
CA SER A 25 -16.60 2.03 -6.10
C SER A 25 -16.94 1.84 -4.62
N GLY A 26 -16.97 2.92 -3.83
CA GLY A 26 -17.39 2.90 -2.43
C GLY A 26 -18.85 2.51 -2.27
N GLU A 27 -19.72 3.12 -3.08
CA GLU A 27 -21.15 2.80 -3.13
C GLU A 27 -21.39 1.33 -3.50
N LYS A 28 -20.66 0.80 -4.50
CA LYS A 28 -20.73 -0.62 -4.88
C LYS A 28 -20.28 -1.58 -3.78
N ASN A 29 -19.44 -1.13 -2.86
CA ASN A 29 -19.01 -1.91 -1.69
C ASN A 29 -19.94 -1.74 -0.48
N GLY A 30 -21.12 -1.14 -0.66
CA GLY A 30 -22.12 -0.96 0.39
C GLY A 30 -21.82 0.19 1.36
N LEU A 31 -20.90 1.09 1.00
CA LEU A 31 -20.65 2.31 1.77
C LEU A 31 -21.53 3.43 1.21
N ASP A 32 -22.50 3.89 2.01
CA ASP A 32 -23.27 5.09 1.67
C ASP A 32 -22.39 6.33 1.86
N LEU A 33 -22.01 6.93 0.74
CA LEU A 33 -21.18 8.14 0.68
C LEU A 33 -21.99 9.39 0.31
N SER A 34 -23.31 9.26 0.13
CA SER A 34 -24.18 10.34 -0.38
C SER A 34 -24.22 11.59 0.53
N GLY A 35 -23.92 11.43 1.83
CA GLY A 35 -23.85 12.52 2.80
C GLY A 35 -22.43 13.01 3.14
N VAL A 36 -21.39 12.40 2.57
CA VAL A 36 -19.99 12.69 2.92
C VAL A 36 -19.36 13.61 1.88
N LYS A 37 -18.82 14.75 2.34
CA LYS A 37 -18.02 15.61 1.47
C LYS A 37 -16.67 14.95 1.20
N VAL A 38 -16.40 14.66 -0.07
CA VAL A 38 -15.14 14.08 -0.53
C VAL A 38 -14.24 15.18 -1.09
N ILE A 39 -12.95 15.06 -0.83
CA ILE A 39 -11.89 15.89 -1.41
C ILE A 39 -10.73 14.99 -1.86
N SER A 40 -9.86 15.50 -2.71
CA SER A 40 -8.62 14.82 -3.08
C SER A 40 -7.40 15.68 -2.92
N LEU A 41 -6.24 15.03 -2.78
CA LEU A 41 -4.93 15.66 -2.61
C LEU A 41 -3.99 15.19 -3.71
N ALA A 42 -3.54 16.12 -4.55
CA ALA A 42 -2.50 15.86 -5.54
C ALA A 42 -1.12 16.06 -4.90
N LYS A 43 -0.30 15.00 -4.94
CA LYS A 43 1.02 14.96 -4.33
C LYS A 43 2.04 15.82 -5.09
N GLN A 44 2.87 16.55 -4.34
CA GLN A 44 4.06 17.18 -4.89
C GLN A 44 5.10 16.13 -5.33
N HIS A 45 5.58 16.25 -6.57
CA HIS A 45 6.58 15.34 -7.15
C HIS A 45 7.98 15.96 -7.09
N GLY A 46 8.72 15.67 -6.01
CA GLY A 46 10.07 16.21 -5.80
C GLY A 46 10.10 17.68 -5.37
N SER A 47 11.29 18.22 -5.12
CA SER A 47 11.47 19.61 -4.68
C SER A 47 11.02 20.64 -5.72
N ASP A 48 11.19 20.34 -7.00
CA ASP A 48 10.86 21.23 -8.12
C ASP A 48 9.44 20.99 -8.69
N GLY A 49 8.73 20.00 -8.13
CA GLY A 49 7.37 19.70 -8.52
C GLY A 49 6.38 20.77 -8.07
N PRO A 50 5.18 20.83 -8.68
CA PRO A 50 4.13 21.72 -8.21
C PRO A 50 3.78 21.41 -6.75
N PRO A 51 3.43 22.43 -5.95
CA PRO A 51 3.07 22.23 -4.56
C PRO A 51 1.82 21.36 -4.45
N GLU A 52 1.60 20.80 -3.25
CA GLU A 52 0.39 20.07 -2.88
C GLU A 52 -0.88 20.87 -3.22
N ARG A 53 -1.90 20.19 -3.78
CA ARG A 53 -3.16 20.81 -4.21
C ARG A 53 -4.36 19.98 -3.78
N VAL A 54 -5.46 20.66 -3.45
CA VAL A 54 -6.72 20.02 -3.04
C VAL A 54 -7.78 20.23 -4.10
N PHE A 55 -8.55 19.19 -4.42
CA PHE A 55 -9.61 19.28 -5.43
C PHE A 55 -10.94 18.76 -4.88
N LEU A 56 -12.02 19.30 -5.42
CA LEU A 56 -13.36 18.78 -5.23
C LEU A 56 -13.69 17.80 -6.37
N PRO A 57 -14.52 16.77 -6.12
CA PRO A 57 -14.99 15.87 -7.16
C PRO A 57 -15.63 16.64 -8.32
N GLY A 58 -15.25 16.31 -9.55
CA GLY A 58 -15.78 16.94 -10.77
C GLY A 58 -15.30 18.37 -11.03
N VAL A 59 -14.49 18.97 -10.15
CA VAL A 59 -13.94 20.33 -10.31
C VAL A 59 -12.47 20.23 -10.71
N LYS A 60 -12.10 20.89 -11.81
CA LYS A 60 -10.71 20.87 -12.32
C LYS A 60 -9.82 21.84 -11.56
N GLU A 61 -10.37 22.97 -11.15
CA GLU A 61 -9.67 24.00 -10.41
C GLU A 61 -9.41 23.54 -8.97
N PRO A 62 -8.17 23.66 -8.47
CA PRO A 62 -7.88 23.35 -7.08
C PRO A 62 -8.52 24.39 -6.17
N LEU A 63 -8.83 23.97 -4.94
CA LEU A 63 -9.17 24.91 -3.88
C LEU A 63 -7.97 25.85 -3.63
N PRO A 64 -8.23 27.16 -3.43
CA PRO A 64 -7.18 28.16 -3.24
C PRO A 64 -6.62 28.09 -1.81
N ILE A 65 -5.96 26.98 -1.49
CA ILE A 65 -5.27 26.77 -0.21
C ILE A 65 -3.81 27.16 -0.37
N LEU A 66 -3.35 28.10 0.46
CA LEU A 66 -1.98 28.60 0.38
C LEU A 66 -0.96 27.48 0.69
N PRO A 67 0.08 27.29 -0.12
CA PRO A 67 1.17 26.37 0.21
C PRO A 67 1.84 26.73 1.53
N GLY A 68 2.16 25.73 2.36
CA GLY A 68 2.77 25.95 3.68
C GLY A 68 1.82 26.47 4.77
N SER A 69 0.54 26.71 4.45
CA SER A 69 -0.49 27.03 5.44
C SER A 69 -0.76 25.86 6.39
N ARG A 70 -1.37 26.16 7.55
CA ARG A 70 -1.70 25.16 8.57
C ARG A 70 -2.74 24.16 8.04
N GLU A 71 -3.68 24.64 7.25
CA GLU A 71 -4.74 23.87 6.61
C GLU A 71 -4.12 22.82 5.67
N MET A 72 -3.20 23.24 4.81
CA MET A 72 -2.49 22.32 3.92
C MET A 72 -1.67 21.29 4.70
N PHE A 73 -0.99 21.72 5.77
CA PHE A 73 -0.20 20.82 6.60
C PHE A 73 -1.05 19.70 7.24
N ILE A 74 -2.24 20.04 7.75
CA ILE A 74 -3.16 19.05 8.33
C ILE A 74 -3.61 18.04 7.27
N LEU A 75 -3.98 18.51 6.08
CA LEU A 75 -4.44 17.65 4.98
C LEU A 75 -3.35 16.68 4.51
N VAL A 76 -2.13 17.17 4.34
CA VAL A 76 -0.97 16.34 3.98
C VAL A 76 -0.68 15.31 5.06
N ARG A 77 -0.71 15.70 6.34
CA ARG A 77 -0.52 14.77 7.46
C ARG A 77 -1.60 13.68 7.49
N LEU A 78 -2.86 14.06 7.30
CA LEU A 78 -3.96 13.10 7.27
C LEU A 78 -3.79 12.07 6.14
N ARG A 79 -3.42 12.54 4.93
CA ARG A 79 -3.09 11.66 3.80
C ARG A 79 -1.95 10.70 4.14
N ASP A 80 -0.86 11.22 4.68
CA ASP A 80 0.32 10.41 4.98
C ASP A 80 0.01 9.34 6.05
N GLU A 81 -0.82 9.68 7.04
CA GLU A 81 -1.30 8.74 8.05
C GLU A 81 -2.24 7.69 7.45
N ALA A 82 -3.14 8.08 6.54
CA ALA A 82 -4.02 7.17 5.82
C ALA A 82 -3.21 6.21 4.93
N HIS A 83 -2.23 6.71 4.18
CA HIS A 83 -1.30 5.91 3.38
C HIS A 83 -0.48 4.95 4.26
N ARG A 84 0.07 5.44 5.38
CA ARG A 84 0.81 4.61 6.34
C ARG A 84 -0.06 3.49 6.89
N PHE A 85 -1.31 3.81 7.26
CA PHE A 85 -2.27 2.83 7.77
C PHE A 85 -2.65 1.80 6.70
N ALA A 86 -2.97 2.24 5.48
CA ALA A 86 -3.30 1.35 4.36
C ALA A 86 -2.15 0.41 4.02
N ASN A 87 -0.91 0.92 3.95
CA ASN A 87 0.28 0.11 3.73
C ASN A 87 0.46 -0.92 4.85
N ARG A 88 0.34 -0.51 6.11
CA ARG A 88 0.42 -1.43 7.26
C ARG A 88 -0.66 -2.50 7.22
N ALA A 89 -1.90 -2.12 6.88
CA ALA A 89 -3.02 -3.05 6.75
C ALA A 89 -2.79 -4.06 5.62
N ARG A 90 -2.25 -3.60 4.48
CA ARG A 90 -1.86 -4.46 3.36
C ARG A 90 -0.78 -5.46 3.77
N THR A 91 0.31 -5.00 4.39
CA THR A 91 1.40 -5.87 4.87
C THR A 91 0.87 -6.92 5.85
N ARG A 92 0.08 -6.52 6.84
CA ARG A 92 -0.54 -7.46 7.80
C ARG A 92 -1.45 -8.50 7.14
N ARG A 93 -2.24 -8.09 6.14
CA ARG A 93 -3.09 -9.03 5.38
C ARG A 93 -2.24 -10.04 4.62
N GLN A 94 -1.18 -9.58 3.97
CA GLN A 94 -0.23 -10.47 3.27
C GLN A 94 0.40 -11.46 4.25
N GLU A 95 0.97 -10.98 5.36
CA GLU A 95 1.53 -11.84 6.42
C GLU A 95 0.54 -12.90 6.92
N LYS A 96 -0.72 -12.52 7.13
CA LYS A 96 -1.77 -13.46 7.59
C LYS A 96 -2.06 -14.54 6.54
N THR A 97 -2.22 -14.16 5.28
CA THR A 97 -2.45 -15.12 4.17
C THR A 97 -1.28 -16.06 3.97
N PHE A 98 -0.05 -15.58 4.15
CA PHE A 98 1.11 -16.43 3.99
C PHE A 98 1.38 -17.32 5.21
N SER A 99 1.12 -16.82 6.42
CA SER A 99 1.17 -17.62 7.64
C SER A 99 0.21 -18.81 7.56
N SER A 100 -1.01 -18.60 7.04
CA SER A 100 -1.95 -19.70 6.80
C SER A 100 -1.44 -20.68 5.75
N ARG A 101 -0.89 -20.21 4.62
CA ARG A 101 -0.32 -21.10 3.60
C ARG A 101 0.87 -21.92 4.12
N LEU A 102 1.80 -21.29 4.84
CA LEU A 102 2.94 -21.99 5.43
C LEU A 102 2.52 -23.07 6.43
N SER A 103 1.42 -22.86 7.17
CA SER A 103 0.90 -23.86 8.09
C SER A 103 0.32 -25.11 7.42
N GLU A 104 0.10 -25.09 6.11
CA GLU A 104 -0.32 -26.26 5.32
C GLU A 104 0.85 -27.19 4.97
N VAL A 105 2.10 -26.74 5.13
CA VAL A 105 3.29 -27.56 4.86
C VAL A 105 3.40 -28.67 5.91
N PRO A 106 3.38 -29.95 5.51
CA PRO A 106 3.51 -31.06 6.45
C PRO A 106 4.82 -30.97 7.25
N GLY A 107 4.71 -30.98 8.59
CA GLY A 107 5.85 -30.84 9.49
C GLY A 107 6.22 -29.39 9.87
N LEU A 108 5.50 -28.39 9.35
CA LEU A 108 5.68 -26.98 9.71
C LEU A 108 4.51 -26.48 10.58
N GLY A 109 4.65 -26.66 11.90
CA GLY A 109 3.67 -26.15 12.88
C GLY A 109 3.73 -24.63 13.08
N PRO A 110 2.71 -24.03 13.73
CA PRO A 110 2.57 -22.57 13.85
C PRO A 110 3.76 -21.88 14.54
N LYS A 111 4.39 -22.53 15.53
CA LYS A 111 5.60 -22.01 16.18
C LYS A 111 6.75 -21.84 15.18
N ARG A 112 6.94 -22.82 14.29
CA ARG A 112 8.00 -22.84 13.28
C ARG A 112 7.76 -21.81 12.19
N VAL A 113 6.49 -21.61 11.80
CA VAL A 113 6.08 -20.53 10.89
C VAL A 113 6.42 -19.17 11.47
N THR A 114 6.08 -18.92 12.74
CA THR A 114 6.40 -17.66 13.41
C THR A 114 7.91 -17.42 13.48
N THR A 115 8.71 -18.45 13.78
CA THR A 115 10.19 -18.35 13.79
C THR A 115 10.73 -17.91 12.42
N LEU A 116 10.26 -18.52 11.33
CA LEU A 116 10.67 -18.14 9.97
C LEU A 116 10.24 -16.71 9.62
N LEU A 117 8.98 -16.36 9.89
CA LEU A 117 8.48 -15.00 9.62
C LEU A 117 9.23 -13.93 10.44
N THR A 118 9.65 -14.26 11.67
CA THR A 118 10.44 -13.35 12.50
C THR A 118 11.87 -13.20 11.97
N ALA A 119 12.48 -14.30 11.51
CA ALA A 119 13.85 -14.30 11.00
C ALA A 119 13.99 -13.58 9.65
N PHE A 120 13.06 -13.82 8.72
CA PHE A 120 13.12 -13.27 7.37
C PHE A 120 12.29 -11.99 7.20
N GLY A 121 11.26 -11.77 8.03
CA GLY A 121 10.40 -10.59 8.01
C GLY A 121 9.32 -10.58 6.93
N SER A 122 9.48 -11.34 5.84
CA SER A 122 8.43 -11.53 4.83
C SER A 122 8.59 -12.87 4.12
N VAL A 123 7.49 -13.37 3.56
CA VAL A 123 7.52 -14.62 2.77
C VAL A 123 8.27 -14.44 1.45
N GLU A 124 8.23 -13.25 0.85
CA GLU A 124 9.05 -12.97 -0.33
C GLU A 124 10.55 -13.12 -0.05
N ARG A 125 11.01 -12.71 1.14
CA ARG A 125 12.40 -12.94 1.54
C ARG A 125 12.71 -14.42 1.77
N ILE A 126 11.74 -15.21 2.25
CA ILE A 126 11.88 -16.67 2.38
C ILE A 126 11.99 -17.31 0.98
N ARG A 127 11.23 -16.83 0.00
CA ARG A 127 11.25 -17.35 -1.38
C ARG A 127 12.58 -17.13 -2.09
N THR A 128 13.30 -16.08 -1.73
CA THR A 128 14.61 -15.75 -2.32
C THR A 128 15.80 -16.22 -1.48
N ALA A 129 15.57 -16.79 -0.30
CA ALA A 129 16.63 -17.24 0.60
C ALA A 129 17.19 -18.61 0.18
N ASP A 130 18.44 -18.87 0.55
CA ASP A 130 19.06 -20.19 0.39
C ASP A 130 18.35 -21.20 1.34
N PRO A 131 17.98 -22.41 0.87
CA PRO A 131 17.54 -23.50 1.73
C PRO A 131 18.40 -23.70 3.00
N ALA A 132 19.72 -23.49 2.93
CA ALA A 132 20.60 -23.61 4.08
C ALA A 132 20.33 -22.52 5.15
N GLU A 133 20.02 -21.29 4.73
CA GLU A 133 19.66 -20.20 5.63
C GLU A 133 18.29 -20.43 6.27
N ILE A 134 17.33 -20.95 5.50
CA ILE A 134 16.00 -21.33 6.00
C ILE A 134 16.11 -22.44 7.05
N ALA A 135 16.92 -23.46 6.77
CA ALA A 135 17.18 -24.55 7.71
C ALA A 135 17.82 -24.05 9.00
N LYS A 136 18.79 -23.14 8.89
CA LYS A 136 19.49 -22.54 10.04
C LYS A 136 18.57 -21.66 10.88
N ALA A 137 17.80 -20.78 10.24
CA ALA A 137 16.89 -19.86 10.91
C ALA A 137 15.74 -20.58 11.62
N GLY A 138 15.26 -21.68 11.04
CA GLY A 138 14.20 -22.50 11.61
C GLY A 138 14.66 -23.59 12.58
N HIS A 139 15.95 -23.93 12.60
CA HIS A 139 16.47 -25.17 13.20
C HIS A 139 15.80 -26.42 12.62
N PHE A 140 15.73 -26.49 11.28
CA PHE A 140 15.12 -27.59 10.53
C PHE A 140 16.17 -28.43 9.80
N SER A 141 15.75 -29.59 9.31
CA SER A 141 16.54 -30.31 8.31
C SER A 141 16.54 -29.54 6.99
N LEU A 142 17.62 -29.72 6.20
CA LEU A 142 17.73 -29.12 4.87
C LEU A 142 16.60 -29.59 3.94
N ASP A 143 16.16 -30.85 4.08
CA ASP A 143 15.02 -31.41 3.34
C ASP A 143 13.71 -30.65 3.63
N LEU A 144 13.43 -30.31 4.90
CA LEU A 144 12.25 -29.53 5.24
C LEU A 144 12.33 -28.11 4.67
N ALA A 145 13.51 -27.48 4.72
CA ALA A 145 13.73 -26.17 4.11
C ALA A 145 13.49 -26.16 2.59
N GLN A 146 13.96 -27.20 1.89
CA GLN A 146 13.70 -27.38 0.45
C GLN A 146 12.21 -27.58 0.16
N LYS A 147 11.50 -28.37 0.97
CA LYS A 147 10.04 -28.56 0.84
C LYS A 147 9.27 -27.26 1.05
N ILE A 148 9.67 -26.45 2.02
CA ILE A 148 9.08 -25.12 2.26
C ILE A 148 9.27 -24.23 1.04
N LEU A 149 10.49 -24.18 0.50
CA LEU A 149 10.80 -23.36 -0.67
C LEU A 149 10.03 -23.82 -1.92
N ALA A 150 9.95 -25.13 -2.14
CA ALA A 150 9.16 -25.72 -3.22
C ALA A 150 7.67 -25.37 -3.08
N PHE A 151 7.11 -25.48 -1.87
CA PHE A 151 5.71 -25.14 -1.60
C PHE A 151 5.41 -23.65 -1.84
N LEU A 152 6.34 -22.75 -1.50
CA LEU A 152 6.16 -21.31 -1.73
C LEU A 152 6.30 -20.90 -3.21
N ASN A 153 6.94 -21.73 -4.03
CA ASN A 153 7.18 -21.48 -5.45
C ASN A 153 6.24 -22.24 -6.39
N ALA A 154 5.40 -23.13 -5.85
CA ALA A 154 4.28 -23.75 -6.55
C ALA A 154 3.11 -22.78 -6.71
#